data_AF-A0A9R1VLE5-F1
#
_entry.id   AF-A0A9R1VLE5-F1
#
_cell.length_a   1.000
_cell.length_b   1.000
_cell.length_c   1.000
_cell.angle_alpha   90.00
_cell.angle_beta   90.00
_cell.angle_gamma   90.00
#
_symmetry.space_group_name_H-M   'P 1'
#
loop_
_entity.id
_entity.type
_entity.pdbx_description
1 polymer ?
#
loop_
_entity_poly.entity_id
_entity_poly.type
_entity_poly.pdbx_seq_one_letter_code
_entity_poly.pdbx_strand_id
1 'polypeptide(L)'
;MIMPDSGILIANKYGVIVHFLSKLESSTSFPLWSGPQDFPSHPIINIALLNGVYYVKVNLQEGRPMANVSWICNMHKSARSTGWQTFYHARLNTYVGPYRPCNNRHPESISDN
;
A
#
# COMPACT_ATOMS: atom_id res chain seq x y z
N MET A 1 -12.68 -2.62 -16.36
CA MET A 1 -12.09 -1.82 -15.26
C MET A 1 -10.80 -2.50 -14.83
N ILE A 2 -9.70 -1.76 -14.68
CA ILE A 2 -8.35 -2.31 -14.45
C ILE A 2 -7.88 -1.88 -13.03
N MET A 3 -7.00 -2.64 -12.40
CA MET A 3 -6.29 -2.20 -11.19
C MET A 3 -5.12 -1.28 -11.59
N PRO A 4 -4.85 -0.18 -10.87
CA PRO A 4 -5.33 0.12 -9.52
C PRO A 4 -6.62 0.95 -9.42
N ASP A 5 -7.21 1.44 -10.52
CA ASP A 5 -8.42 2.29 -10.51
C ASP A 5 -9.58 1.62 -9.78
N SER A 6 -9.74 0.32 -10.00
CA SER A 6 -10.77 -0.49 -9.33
C SER A 6 -10.56 -0.56 -7.81
N GLY A 7 -9.32 -0.48 -7.34
CA GLY A 7 -8.97 -0.51 -5.92
C GLY A 7 -9.54 0.67 -5.15
N ILE A 8 -9.60 1.84 -5.78
CA ILE A 8 -10.21 3.05 -5.20
C ILE A 8 -11.72 2.88 -5.01
N LEU A 9 -12.40 2.32 -6.00
CA LEU A 9 -13.84 2.09 -5.94
C LEU A 9 -14.20 1.09 -4.84
N ILE A 10 -13.42 0.02 -4.73
CA ILE A 10 -13.57 -0.97 -3.65
C ILE A 10 -13.31 -0.31 -2.28
N ALA A 11 -12.22 0.45 -2.15
CA ALA A 11 -11.86 1.12 -0.90
C ALA A 11 -12.97 2.07 -0.41
N ASN A 12 -13.51 2.90 -1.30
CA ASN A 12 -14.58 3.83 -0.95
C ASN A 12 -15.91 3.13 -0.65
N LYS A 13 -16.28 2.12 -1.44
CA LYS A 13 -17.57 1.44 -1.27
C LYS A 13 -17.64 0.63 0.02
N TYR A 14 -16.53 -0.01 0.41
CA TYR A 14 -16.53 -0.96 1.52
C TYR A 14 -15.77 -0.45 2.76
N GLY A 15 -15.17 0.74 2.71
CA GLY A 15 -14.40 1.26 3.85
C GLY A 15 -13.17 0.42 4.16
N VAL A 16 -12.50 -0.11 3.14
CA VAL A 16 -11.34 -1.00 3.28
C VAL A 16 -10.10 -0.36 2.67
N ILE A 17 -8.92 -0.86 3.05
CA ILE A 17 -7.66 -0.56 2.37
C ILE A 17 -7.43 -1.64 1.32
N VAL A 18 -7.12 -1.24 0.09
CA VAL A 18 -6.83 -2.20 -0.99
C VAL A 18 -5.36 -2.12 -1.35
N HIS A 19 -4.64 -3.23 -1.17
CA HIS A 19 -3.32 -3.41 -1.75
C HIS A 19 -3.45 -4.08 -3.11
N PHE A 20 -2.82 -3.48 -4.10
CA PHE A 20 -2.57 -4.09 -5.39
C PHE A 20 -1.11 -4.51 -5.48
N LEU A 21 -0.86 -5.77 -5.78
CA LEU A 21 0.49 -6.33 -5.89
C LEU A 21 0.72 -6.77 -7.33
N SER A 22 1.79 -6.28 -7.95
CA SER A 22 2.24 -6.77 -9.24
C SER A 22 3.76 -6.71 -9.34
N LYS A 23 4.33 -7.45 -10.29
CA LYS A 23 5.78 -7.42 -10.57
C LYS A 23 6.25 -6.05 -11.06
N LEU A 24 5.40 -5.32 -11.77
CA LEU A 24 5.71 -4.01 -12.35
C LEU A 24 5.53 -2.91 -11.32
N GLU A 25 4.31 -2.79 -10.81
CA GLU A 25 3.91 -1.73 -9.90
C GLU A 25 2.90 -2.24 -8.88
N SER A 26 3.21 -2.06 -7.61
CA SER A 26 2.29 -2.32 -6.51
C SER A 26 1.82 -0.98 -5.95
N SER A 27 0.58 -0.93 -5.49
CA SER A 27 0.00 0.30 -4.94
C SER A 27 -0.96 0.04 -3.79
N THR A 28 -1.18 1.07 -2.99
CA THR A 28 -2.15 1.10 -1.90
C THR A 28 -3.25 2.10 -2.22
N SER A 29 -4.49 1.67 -2.15
CA SER A 29 -5.68 2.52 -2.30
C SER A 29 -6.37 2.69 -0.96
N PHE A 30 -6.52 3.94 -0.54
CA PHE A 30 -7.28 4.35 0.63
C PHE A 30 -8.67 4.88 0.21
N PRO A 31 -9.67 4.85 1.11
CA PRO A 31 -10.90 5.61 0.93
C PRO A 31 -10.59 7.10 0.69
N LEU A 32 -11.20 7.72 -0.32
CA LEU A 32 -10.92 9.11 -0.72
C LEU A 32 -11.60 10.12 0.19
N TRP A 33 -12.77 9.79 0.70
CA TRP A 33 -13.64 10.75 1.41
C TRP A 33 -13.65 10.57 2.92
N SER A 34 -13.13 9.44 3.41
CA SER A 34 -13.10 9.07 4.82
C SER A 34 -11.66 8.93 5.30
N GLY A 35 -11.40 9.32 6.54
CA GLY A 35 -10.13 9.14 7.23
C GLY A 35 -10.10 7.86 8.07
N PRO A 36 -8.95 7.52 8.67
CA PRO A 36 -8.81 6.33 9.52
C PRO A 36 -9.75 6.36 10.72
N GLN A 37 -10.01 7.55 11.28
CA GLN A 37 -10.89 7.71 12.44
C GLN A 37 -12.36 7.35 12.16
N ASP A 38 -12.78 7.35 10.88
CA ASP A 38 -14.14 6.95 10.50
C ASP A 38 -14.35 5.44 10.58
N PHE A 39 -13.29 4.64 10.73
CA PHE A 39 -13.34 3.18 10.73
C PHE A 39 -12.65 2.60 11.98
N PRO A 40 -13.40 1.97 12.91
CA PRO A 40 -12.81 1.35 14.11
C PRO A 40 -11.83 0.21 13.79
N SER A 41 -12.04 -0.46 12.65
CA SER A 41 -11.16 -1.49 12.10
C SER A 41 -10.68 -1.05 10.72
N HIS A 42 -9.43 -1.35 10.37
CA HIS A 42 -8.86 -1.05 9.06
C HIS A 42 -8.64 -2.34 8.24
N PRO A 43 -9.71 -3.00 7.77
CA PRO A 43 -9.59 -4.23 7.01
C PRO A 43 -8.79 -4.00 5.72
N ILE A 44 -7.89 -4.94 5.42
CA ILE A 44 -7.01 -4.88 4.26
C ILE A 44 -7.38 -6.01 3.30
N ILE A 45 -7.62 -5.66 2.04
CA ILE A 45 -7.76 -6.62 0.94
C ILE A 45 -6.50 -6.55 0.09
N ASN A 46 -5.81 -7.67 -0.06
CA ASN A 46 -4.66 -7.77 -0.96
C ASN A 46 -5.08 -8.49 -2.23
N ILE A 47 -4.84 -7.84 -3.37
CA ILE A 47 -5.13 -8.37 -4.70
C ILE A 47 -3.80 -8.42 -5.46
N ALA A 48 -3.41 -9.60 -5.93
CA ALA A 48 -2.22 -9.79 -6.73
C ALA A 48 -2.57 -10.01 -8.20
N LEU A 49 -1.75 -9.45 -9.11
CA LEU A 49 -1.78 -9.74 -10.53
C LEU A 49 -0.79 -10.87 -10.85
N LEU A 50 -1.32 -12.01 -11.27
CA LEU A 50 -0.57 -13.19 -11.71
C LEU A 50 -0.50 -13.24 -13.23
N ASN A 51 0.70 -13.46 -13.76
CA ASN A 51 0.97 -13.60 -15.19
C ASN A 51 0.44 -12.45 -16.07
N GLY A 52 0.22 -11.27 -15.50
CA GLY A 52 -0.31 -10.10 -16.21
C GLY A 52 -1.80 -10.18 -16.55
N VAL A 53 -2.51 -11.25 -16.18
CA VAL A 53 -3.89 -11.49 -16.65
C VAL A 53 -4.86 -11.80 -15.51
N TYR A 54 -4.42 -12.48 -14.45
CA TYR A 54 -5.32 -12.96 -13.39
C TYR A 54 -5.20 -12.15 -12.11
N TYR A 55 -6.34 -11.70 -11.59
CA TYR A 55 -6.42 -11.08 -10.26
C TYR A 55 -6.84 -12.12 -9.23
N VAL A 56 -6.04 -12.28 -8.18
CA VAL A 56 -6.36 -13.19 -7.07
C VAL A 56 -6.32 -12.44 -5.75
N LYS A 57 -7.23 -12.80 -4.84
CA LYS A 57 -7.13 -12.37 -3.45
C LYS A 57 -6.03 -13.17 -2.78
N VAL A 58 -5.12 -12.50 -2.08
CA VAL A 58 -4.05 -13.13 -1.32
C VAL A 58 -4.10 -12.69 0.14
N ASN A 59 -3.57 -13.54 1.02
CA ASN A 59 -3.37 -13.19 2.42
C ASN A 59 -1.89 -12.87 2.62
N LEU A 60 -1.62 -11.67 3.14
CA LEU A 60 -0.28 -11.28 3.56
C LEU A 60 -0.16 -11.46 5.08
N GLN A 61 1.04 -11.80 5.53
CA GLN A 61 1.36 -11.71 6.96
C GLN A 61 1.18 -10.27 7.46
N GLU A 62 0.76 -10.13 8.71
CA GLU A 62 0.64 -8.83 9.35
C GLU A 62 1.99 -8.11 9.42
N GLY A 63 1.94 -6.78 9.50
CA GLY A 63 3.15 -5.95 9.59
C GLY A 63 3.96 -5.81 8.30
N ARG A 64 3.56 -6.43 7.18
CA ARG A 64 4.25 -6.25 5.89
C ARG A 64 4.23 -4.78 5.43
N PRO A 65 5.29 -4.33 4.72
CA PRO A 65 5.32 -3.00 4.13
C PRO A 65 4.12 -2.76 3.22
N MET A 66 3.67 -1.51 3.16
CA MET A 66 2.57 -1.10 2.30
C MET A 66 3.14 -0.44 1.05
N ALA A 67 2.73 -0.90 -0.12
CA ALA A 67 3.17 -0.29 -1.37
C ALA A 67 2.76 1.19 -1.46
N ASN A 68 3.39 1.92 -2.38
CA ASN A 68 3.15 3.34 -2.56
C ASN A 68 1.66 3.65 -2.74
N VAL A 69 1.23 4.80 -2.23
CA VAL A 69 -0.15 5.26 -2.39
C VAL A 69 -0.44 5.46 -3.88
N SER A 70 -1.59 4.96 -4.33
CA SER A 70 -2.00 5.10 -5.73
C SER A 70 -2.09 6.57 -6.13
N TRP A 71 -1.76 6.85 -7.38
CA TRP A 71 -1.79 8.21 -7.92
C TRP A 71 -3.15 8.89 -7.75
N ILE A 72 -4.24 8.13 -7.95
CA ILE A 72 -5.62 8.62 -7.81
C ILE A 72 -5.91 9.08 -6.37
N CYS A 73 -5.43 8.34 -5.37
CA CYS A 73 -5.52 8.77 -3.97
C CYS A 73 -4.83 10.12 -3.76
N ASN A 74 -3.64 10.33 -4.32
CA ASN A 74 -2.93 11.59 -4.16
C ASN A 74 -3.65 12.76 -4.83
N MET A 75 -4.31 12.53 -5.97
CA MET A 75 -4.98 13.57 -6.74
C MET A 75 -6.36 13.97 -6.22
N HIS A 76 -7.11 13.01 -5.65
CA HIS A 76 -8.55 13.22 -5.39
C HIS A 76 -8.97 13.04 -3.93
N LYS A 77 -8.03 12.79 -3.00
CA LYS A 77 -8.37 12.63 -1.59
C LYS A 77 -8.91 13.91 -0.96
N SER A 78 -9.88 13.74 -0.07
CA SER A 78 -10.33 14.79 0.84
C SER A 78 -9.28 15.11 1.92
N ALA A 79 -9.46 16.25 2.59
CA ALA A 79 -8.66 16.61 3.77
C ALA A 79 -8.69 15.50 4.85
N ARG A 80 -9.86 14.90 5.10
CA ARG A 80 -10.02 13.81 6.08
C ARG A 80 -9.21 12.57 5.72
N SER A 81 -9.21 12.20 4.44
CA SER A 81 -8.48 11.03 3.93
C SER A 81 -6.96 11.19 4.02
N THR A 82 -6.44 12.41 4.14
CA THR A 82 -5.00 12.62 4.38
C THR A 82 -4.50 11.93 5.65
N GLY A 83 -5.37 11.72 6.65
CA GLY A 83 -5.05 10.98 7.86
C GLY A 83 -4.57 9.55 7.60
N TRP A 84 -4.96 8.90 6.50
CA TRP A 84 -4.52 7.54 6.17
C TRP A 84 -3.02 7.45 5.94
N GLN A 85 -2.46 8.41 5.18
CA GLN A 85 -1.04 8.43 4.87
C GLN A 85 -0.21 8.67 6.13
N THR A 86 -0.68 9.56 7.01
CA THR A 86 -0.06 9.81 8.32
C THR A 86 -0.12 8.56 9.19
N PHE A 87 -1.27 7.91 9.28
CA PHE A 87 -1.47 6.72 10.11
C PHE A 87 -0.55 5.56 9.68
N TYR A 88 -0.41 5.34 8.37
CA TYR A 88 0.38 4.24 7.82
C TYR A 88 1.79 4.63 7.37
N HIS A 89 2.28 5.82 7.76
CA HIS A 89 3.53 6.38 7.29
C HIS A 89 4.73 5.42 7.47
N ALA A 90 4.85 4.78 8.63
CA ALA A 90 5.94 3.83 8.90
C ALA A 90 5.94 2.63 7.94
N ARG A 91 4.77 2.09 7.59
CA ARG A 91 4.64 0.95 6.68
C ARG A 91 4.84 1.34 5.21
N LEU A 92 4.46 2.56 4.84
CA LEU A 92 4.70 3.11 3.51
C LEU A 92 6.19 3.37 3.28
N ASN A 93 6.90 3.95 4.26
CA ASN A 93 8.32 4.28 4.12
C ASN A 93 9.26 3.06 4.12
N THR A 94 8.81 1.94 4.67
CA THR A 94 9.56 0.67 4.67
C THR A 94 9.39 -0.11 3.37
N TYR A 95 8.52 0.34 2.47
CA TYR A 95 8.32 -0.34 1.20
C TYR A 95 9.54 -0.21 0.30
N VAL A 96 9.99 -1.37 -0.17
CA VAL A 96 11.06 -1.51 -1.13
C VAL A 96 10.41 -2.11 -2.37
N GLY A 97 10.29 -1.31 -3.43
CA GLY A 97 9.74 -1.77 -4.69
C GLY A 97 10.55 -2.93 -5.29
N PRO A 98 9.95 -3.76 -6.16
CA PRO A 98 10.60 -4.93 -6.74
C PRO A 98 11.88 -4.60 -7.54
N TYR A 99 12.09 -3.34 -7.91
CA TYR A 99 13.25 -2.85 -8.66
C TYR A 99 14.23 -2.01 -7.84
N ARG A 100 14.06 -1.86 -6.52
CA ARG A 100 15.04 -1.14 -5.70
C ARG A 100 16.30 -2.02 -5.58
N PRO A 101 17.49 -1.56 -5.98
CA PRO A 101 18.72 -2.30 -5.76
C PRO A 101 18.89 -2.56 -4.25
N CYS A 102 19.21 -3.79 -3.86
CA CYS A 102 19.66 -4.08 -2.51
C CYS A 102 21.00 -3.38 -2.31
N ASN A 103 21.01 -2.15 -1.81
CA ASN A 103 22.25 -1.54 -1.36
C ASN A 103 22.69 -2.26 -0.10
N ASN A 104 23.70 -3.12 -0.23
CA ASN A 104 24.42 -3.73 0.88
C ASN A 104 25.00 -2.62 1.76
N ARG A 105 24.28 -2.23 2.82
CA ARG A 105 24.90 -1.65 4.00
C ARG A 105 25.24 -2.81 4.92
N HIS A 106 26.41 -3.39 4.68
CA HIS A 106 27.14 -4.05 5.75
C HIS A 106 27.39 -2.96 6.81
N PRO A 107 26.99 -3.13 8.08
CA PRO A 107 27.57 -2.29 9.12
C PRO A 107 29.06 -2.65 9.16
N GLU A 108 29.91 -1.69 8.84
CA GLU A 108 31.32 -1.76 9.22
C GLU A 108 31.34 -1.96 10.72
N SER A 109 31.74 -3.15 11.14
CA SER A 109 32.12 -3.43 12.51
C SER A 109 33.21 -2.45 12.88
N ILE A 110 32.87 -1.50 13.76
CA ILE A 110 33.86 -0.73 14.52
C ILE A 110 34.65 -1.79 15.31
N SER A 111 35.85 -2.10 14.84
CA SER A 111 36.85 -2.78 15.64
C SER A 111 37.51 -1.72 16.50
N ASP A 112 37.17 -1.70 17.78
CA ASP A 112 37.98 -1.06 18.80
C ASP A 112 39.38 -1.68 18.79
N ASN A 113 40.38 -0.85 18.56
CA ASN A 113 41.78 -1.05 18.99
C ASN A 113 42.45 0.31 19.11
#